data_AF-A0A518UDN0-F1
#
_entry.id   AF-A0A518UDN0-F1
#
_cell.length_a   1.000
_cell.length_b   1.000
_cell.length_c   1.000
_cell.angle_alpha   90.00
_cell.angle_beta   90.00
_cell.angle_gamma   90.00
#
_symmetry.space_group_name_H-M   'P 1'
#
loop_
_entity.id
_entity.type
_entity.pdbx_description
1 polymer ?
#
loop_
_entity_poly.entity_id
_entity_poly.type
_entity_poly.pdbx_seq_one_letter_code
_entity_poly.pdbx_strand_id
1 'polypeptide(L)' 'MTILNWYSGSAYHIEKFQTNDGKFLLDTQVENLVQAMAAFSPPAAGQTTLPQNYRDTLAPTLAANWQ' A
#
# COMPACT_ATOMS: atom_id res chain seq x y z
N MET A 1 11.98 2.49 4.98
CA MET A 1 11.79 3.95 4.99
C MET A 1 10.38 4.21 5.48
N THR A 2 10.20 5.13 6.42
CA THR A 2 8.87 5.50 6.96
C THR A 2 8.74 7.01 6.82
N ILE A 3 7.57 7.48 6.39
CA ILE A 3 7.28 8.92 6.34
C ILE A 3 6.60 9.31 7.63
N LEU A 4 7.22 10.22 8.38
CA LEU A 4 6.67 10.71 9.63
C LEU A 4 5.52 11.68 9.33
N ASN A 5 4.49 11.66 10.17
CA ASN A 5 3.36 12.60 10.13
C ASN A 5 2.51 12.54 8.85
N TRP A 6 2.53 11.42 8.12
CA TRP A 6 1.72 11.23 6.90
C TRP A 6 0.26 11.67 7.12
N TYR A 7 -0.41 11.17 8.15
CA TYR A 7 -1.81 11.51 8.45
C TYR A 7 -2.02 12.84 9.21
N SER A 8 -0.96 13.64 9.44
CA SER A 8 -1.07 14.91 10.16
C SER A 8 -1.46 16.08 9.24
N GLY A 9 -1.48 15.87 7.92
CA GLY A 9 -1.93 16.85 6.92
C GLY A 9 -1.22 16.68 5.58
N SER A 10 -1.83 17.21 4.51
CA SER A 10 -1.33 17.06 3.13
C SER A 10 0.08 17.64 2.91
N ALA A 11 0.52 18.58 3.75
CA ALA A 11 1.88 19.13 3.70
C ALA A 11 2.97 18.08 4.03
N TYR A 12 2.60 16.94 4.60
CA TYR A 12 3.49 15.82 4.92
C TYR A 12 3.39 14.66 3.91
N HIS A 13 2.53 14.79 2.89
CA HIS A 13 2.37 13.79 1.87
C HIS A 13 3.48 13.92 0.82
N ILE A 14 3.80 12.80 0.18
CA ILE A 14 4.65 12.76 -1.01
C ILE A 14 3.72 12.61 -2.21
N GLU A 15 3.82 13.52 -3.17
CA GLU A 15 2.91 13.58 -4.31
C GLU A 15 3.04 12.37 -5.23
N LYS A 16 4.24 11.80 -5.33
CA LYS A 16 4.54 10.66 -6.20
C LYS A 16 5.65 9.78 -5.64
N PHE A 17 5.36 8.50 -5.45
CA PHE A 17 6.36 7.46 -5.27
C PHE A 17 6.72 6.90 -6.64
N GLN A 18 8.01 6.68 -6.90
CA GLN A 18 8.47 6.05 -8.13
C GLN A 18 9.38 4.87 -7.78
N THR A 19 9.10 3.72 -8.39
CA THR A 19 9.93 2.52 -8.26
C THR A 19 10.98 2.46 -9.37
N ASN A 20 12.00 1.64 -9.16
CA ASN A 20 13.09 1.46 -10.12
C ASN A 20 12.64 0.84 -11.45
N ASP A 21 11.49 0.16 -11.50
CA ASP A 21 10.86 -0.39 -12.70
C ASP A 21 9.98 0.65 -13.43
N GLY A 22 10.03 1.91 -13.02
CA GLY A 22 9.37 3.03 -13.69
C GLY A 22 7.92 3.26 -13.28
N LYS A 23 7.34 2.38 -12.46
CA LYS A 23 5.97 2.57 -11.95
C LYS A 23 5.90 3.70 -10.95
N PHE A 24 4.74 4.32 -10.86
CA PHE A 24 4.48 5.37 -9.88
C PHE A 24 3.16 5.18 -9.15
N LEU A 25 3.13 5.69 -7.92
CA LEU A 25 1.95 5.76 -7.05
C LEU A 25 1.76 7.22 -6.65
N LEU A 26 0.62 7.79 -6.99
CA LEU A 26 0.27 9.15 -6.59
C LEU A 26 -0.25 9.16 -5.15
N ASP A 27 -0.09 10.30 -4.46
CA ASP A 27 -0.66 10.53 -3.13
C ASP A 27 -2.13 10.08 -3.02
N THR A 28 -2.94 10.45 -4.00
CA THR A 28 -4.38 10.11 -4.05
C THR A 28 -4.67 8.61 -4.17
N GLN A 29 -3.67 7.80 -4.56
CA GLN A 29 -3.78 6.35 -4.67
C GLN A 29 -3.21 5.64 -3.43
N VAL A 30 -2.47 6.34 -2.57
CA VAL A 30 -1.91 5.78 -1.33
C VAL A 30 -3.05 5.35 -0.40
N GLU A 31 -4.07 6.18 -0.24
CA GLU A 31 -5.21 5.87 0.63
C GLU A 31 -5.98 4.62 0.15
N ASN A 32 -6.16 4.47 -1.16
CA ASN A 32 -6.79 3.26 -1.73
C ASN A 32 -5.99 1.99 -1.38
N LEU A 33 -4.66 2.08 -1.41
CA LEU A 33 -3.80 0.97 -1.05
C LEU A 33 -3.88 0.66 0.45
N VAL A 34 -3.87 1.69 1.30
CA VAL A 34 -4.03 1.55 2.76
C VAL A 34 -5.36 0.90 3.09
N GLN A 35 -6.46 1.37 2.51
CA GLN A 35 -7.80 0.82 2.74
C GLN A 35 -7.91 -0.62 2.26
N ALA A 36 -7.36 -0.92 1.09
CA ALA A 36 -7.32 -2.29 0.56
C ALA A 36 -6.57 -3.24 1.50
N MET A 37 -5.44 -2.81 2.06
CA MET A 37 -4.70 -3.62 3.03
C MET A 37 -5.37 -3.68 4.40
N ALA A 38 -6.02 -2.61 4.85
CA ALA A 38 -6.73 -2.53 6.14
C ALA A 38 -7.99 -3.42 6.18
N ALA A 39 -8.57 -3.74 5.02
CA ALA A 39 -9.69 -4.67 4.91
C ALA A 39 -9.31 -6.12 5.29
N PHE A 40 -8.03 -6.44 5.40
CA PHE A 40 -7.57 -7.76 5.80
C PHE A 40 -7.36 -7.85 7.31
N SER A 41 -7.95 -8.87 7.92
CA SER A 41 -7.67 -9.20 9.31
C SER A 41 -6.19 -9.59 9.47
N PRO A 42 -5.53 -9.23 10.58
CA PRO A 42 -4.17 -9.66 10.84
C PRO A 42 -4.05 -11.19 10.75
N PRO A 43 -3.03 -11.74 10.08
CA PRO A 43 -2.81 -13.18 10.09
C PRO A 43 -2.49 -13.65 11.52
N ALA A 44 -2.65 -14.95 11.79
CA ALA A 44 -2.38 -15.52 13.10
C ALA A 44 -0.96 -15.15 13.57
N ALA A 45 -0.83 -14.83 14.87
CA ALA A 45 0.47 -14.49 15.45
C ALA A 45 1.49 -15.63 15.18
N GLY A 46 2.65 -15.27 14.62
CA GLY A 46 3.67 -16.24 14.19
C GLY A 46 3.66 -16.57 12.69
N GLN A 47 2.65 -16.14 11.94
CA GLN A 47 2.65 -16.21 10.48
C GLN A 47 3.47 -15.06 9.90
N THR A 48 4.71 -15.36 9.51
CA THR A 48 5.64 -14.39 8.89
C THR A 48 5.54 -14.35 7.37
N THR A 49 4.78 -15.27 6.77
CA THR A 49 4.53 -15.36 5.33
C THR A 49 3.11 -14.94 5.01
N LEU A 50 2.97 -14.07 4.01
CA LEU A 50 1.67 -13.68 3.47
C LEU A 50 1.02 -14.88 2.77
N PRO A 51 -0.12 -15.40 3.24
CA PRO A 51 -0.80 -16.54 2.62
C PRO A 51 -1.15 -16.27 1.15
N GLN A 52 -1.14 -17.31 0.31
CA GLN A 52 -1.39 -17.17 -1.14
C GLN A 52 -2.74 -16.51 -1.44
N ASN A 53 -3.80 -16.87 -0.72
CA ASN A 53 -5.13 -16.29 -0.86
C ASN A 53 -5.17 -14.77 -0.58
N TYR A 54 -4.30 -14.28 0.32
CA TYR A 54 -4.15 -12.84 0.55
C TYR A 54 -3.44 -12.18 -0.63
N ARG A 55 -2.41 -12.82 -1.19
CA ARG A 55 -1.70 -12.32 -2.38
C ARG A 55 -2.64 -12.22 -3.58
N ASP A 56 -3.46 -13.23 -3.81
CA ASP A 56 -4.37 -13.28 -4.95
C ASP A 56 -5.44 -12.18 -4.87
N THR A 57 -5.89 -11.85 -3.66
CA THR A 57 -6.87 -10.77 -3.43
C THR A 57 -6.23 -9.37 -3.52
N LEU A 58 -4.98 -9.23 -3.05
CA LEU A 58 -4.24 -7.96 -3.06
C LEU A 58 -3.66 -7.63 -4.44
N ALA A 59 -3.26 -8.64 -5.23
CA ALA A 59 -2.60 -8.47 -6.51
C ALA A 59 -3.32 -7.50 -7.47
N PRO A 60 -4.64 -7.61 -7.73
CA PRO A 60 -5.32 -6.68 -8.63
C PRO A 60 -5.38 -5.25 -8.09
N THR A 61 -5.57 -5.07 -6.78
CA THR A 61 -5.63 -3.74 -6.17
C THR A 61 -4.26 -3.07 -6.14
N LEU A 62 -3.18 -3.80 -5.87
CA LEU A 62 -1.83 -3.28 -6.06
C LEU A 62 -1.61 -2.93 -7.53
N ALA A 63 -1.87 -3.85 -8.46
CA ALA A 63 -1.65 -3.59 -9.89
C ALA A 63 -2.44 -2.38 -10.42
N ALA A 64 -3.65 -2.12 -9.90
CA ALA A 64 -4.46 -0.98 -10.32
C ALA A 64 -3.96 0.38 -9.77
N ASN A 65 -3.29 0.39 -8.62
CA ASN A 65 -2.79 1.61 -8.00
C ASN A 65 -1.35 1.95 -8.42
N TRP A 66 -0.59 0.98 -8.93
CA TRP A 66 0.77 1.18 -9.46
C TRP A 66 0.72 1.25 -11.00
N GLN A 67 0.79 2.47 -11.55
CA GLN A 67 0.77 2.73 -12.98
C GLN A 67 2.17 2.80 -13.59
#